data_AF-A0A970BWI6-F1
#
_entry.id   AF-A0A970BWI6-F1
#
_cell.length_a   1.000
_cell.length_b   1.000
_cell.length_c   1.000
_cell.angle_alpha   90.00
_cell.angle_beta   90.00
_cell.angle_gamma   90.00
#
_symmetry.space_group_name_H-M   'P 1'
#
loop_
_entity.id
_entity.type
_entity.pdbx_description
1 polymer ?
#
loop_
_entity_poly.entity_id
_entity_poly.type
_entity_poly.pdbx_seq_one_letter_code
_entity_poly.pdbx_strand_id
1 'polypeptide(L)' 'LDASAQAYDEILVSAGERGINLQVPVADLVRLTRARMVAIATGASA' A
#
# COMPACT_ATOMS: atom_id res chain seq x y z
N LEU A 1 4.85 -1.69 4.98
CA LEU A 1 3.49 -1.65 4.41
C LEU A 1 2.59 -2.37 5.39
N ASP A 2 1.38 -1.84 5.60
CA ASP A 2 0.44 -2.51 6.49
C ASP A 2 0.03 -3.87 5.92
N ALA A 3 -0.07 -4.89 6.77
CA ALA A 3 -0.37 -6.25 6.36
C ALA A 3 -1.72 -6.38 5.63
N SER A 4 -2.69 -5.51 5.93
CA SER A 4 -4.01 -5.50 5.27
C SER A 4 -3.96 -5.21 3.77
N ALA A 5 -2.90 -4.55 3.28
CA ALA A 5 -2.74 -4.29 1.85
C ALA A 5 -2.67 -5.58 1.01
N GLN A 6 -2.27 -6.72 1.60
CA GLN A 6 -2.23 -8.02 0.90
C GLN A 6 -3.63 -8.56 0.51
N ALA A 7 -4.71 -7.97 1.03
CA ALA A 7 -6.07 -8.32 0.66
C ALA A 7 -6.49 -7.77 -0.72
N TYR A 8 -5.64 -6.96 -1.35
CA TYR A 8 -5.92 -6.28 -2.62
C TYR A 8 -4.80 -6.56 -3.62
N ASP A 9 -5.18 -6.73 -4.89
CA ASP A 9 -4.21 -6.86 -5.98
C ASP A 9 -3.46 -5.55 -6.22
N GLU A 10 -4.19 -4.42 -6.14
CA GLU A 10 -3.68 -3.07 -6.33
C GLU A 10 -4.21 -2.11 -5.26
N ILE A 11 -3.42 -1.06 -4.97
CA ILE A 11 -3.80 0.01 -4.04
C ILE A 11 -3.48 1.39 -4.62
N LEU A 12 -4.20 2.40 -4.14
CA LEU A 12 -3.93 3.81 -4.45
C LEU A 12 -2.91 4.37 -3.45
N VAL A 13 -1.83 4.97 -3.98
CA VAL A 13 -0.83 5.69 -3.18
C VAL A 13 -0.59 7.09 -3.76
N SER A 14 -0.14 8.02 -2.92
CA SER A 14 0.26 9.37 -3.39
C SER A 14 1.37 9.27 -4.43
N ALA A 15 1.22 9.99 -5.54
CA ALA A 15 2.23 10.07 -6.60
C ALA A 15 3.31 11.14 -6.34
N GLY A 16 3.28 11.81 -5.18
CA GLY A 16 4.23 12.89 -4.83
C GLY A 16 3.81 14.29 -5.29
N GLU A 17 2.71 14.41 -6.03
CA GLU A 17 2.09 15.68 -6.43
C GLU A 17 0.64 15.76 -5.92
N ARG A 18 0.20 16.96 -5.52
CA ARG A 18 -1.14 17.17 -4.98
C ARG A 18 -2.20 16.84 -6.02
N GLY A 19 -3.16 16.00 -5.63
CA GLY A 19 -4.29 15.63 -6.47
C GLY A 19 -4.03 14.45 -7.41
N ILE A 20 -2.84 13.83 -7.35
CA ILE A 20 -2.51 12.67 -8.18
C ILE A 20 -2.28 11.44 -7.30
N ASN A 21 -3.01 10.37 -7.61
CA ASN A 21 -2.82 9.05 -7.02
C ASN A 21 -2.39 8.06 -8.10
N LEU A 22 -1.52 7.13 -7.72
CA LEU A 22 -1.09 6.02 -8.56
C LEU A 22 -1.76 4.74 -8.06
N GLN A 23 -2.44 4.04 -8.95
CA GLN A 23 -2.88 2.66 -8.72
C GLN A 23 -1.71 1.74 -9.04
N VAL A 24 -1.24 0.99 -8.04
CA VAL A 24 -0.09 0.10 -8.18
C VAL A 24 -0.38 -1.29 -7.63
N PRO A 25 0.17 -2.35 -8.27
CA PRO A 25 0.19 -3.67 -7.67
C PRO A 25 0.93 -3.66 -6.34
N VAL A 26 0.33 -4.28 -5.32
CA VAL A 26 0.91 -4.36 -3.98
C VAL A 26 2.26 -5.08 -4.02
N ALA A 27 2.37 -6.13 -4.85
CA ALA A 27 3.59 -6.88 -5.05
C ALA A 27 4.75 -6.02 -5.58
N ASP A 28 4.47 -5.14 -6.55
CA ASP A 28 5.49 -4.26 -7.11
C ASP A 28 5.90 -3.16 -6.13
N LEU A 29 4.96 -2.63 -5.35
CA LEU A 29 5.28 -1.64 -4.32
C LEU A 29 6.20 -2.23 -3.24
N VAL A 30 5.94 -3.47 -2.81
CA VAL A 30 6.81 -4.21 -1.88
C VAL A 30 8.20 -4.43 -2.49
N ARG A 31 8.26 -4.91 -3.73
CA ARG A 31 9.52 -5.20 -4.44
C ARG A 31 10.38 -3.94 -4.62
N LEU A 32 9.78 -2.84 -5.07
CA LEU A 32 10.48 -1.59 -5.36
C LEU A 32 11.02 -0.93 -4.09
N THR A 33 10.22 -0.91 -3.03
CA THR A 33 10.58 -0.25 -1.76
C THR A 33 11.35 -1.15 -0.79
N ARG A 34 11.39 -2.46 -1.07
CA ARG A 34 11.87 -3.49 -0.14
C ARG A 34 11.12 -3.46 1.20
N ALA A 35 9.86 -3.06 1.17
CA ALA A 35 9.04 -2.95 2.37
C ALA A 35 8.80 -4.33 3.02
N ARG A 36 8.71 -4.32 4.35
CA ARG A 36 8.19 -5.46 5.11
C ARG A 36 6.68 -5.31 5.29
N MET A 37 5.96 -6.43 5.23
CA MET A 37 4.53 -6.51 5.55
C MET A 37 4.35 -6.76 7.04
N VAL A 38 3.73 -5.83 7.76
CA VAL A 38 3.53 -5.90 9.21
C VAL A 38 2.18 -5.25 9.54
N ALA A 39 1.44 -5.80 10.51
CA ALA A 39 0.24 -5.14 11.03
C ALA A 39 0.64 -3.90 11.85
N ILE A 40 0.37 -2.71 11.32
CA ILE A 40 0.72 -1.41 11.91
C ILE A 40 -0.47 -0.45 12.01
N ALA A 41 -1.57 -0.73 11.30
CA ALA A 41 -2.81 0.00 11.44
C ALA A 41 -3.41 -0.22 12.85
N THR A 42 -3.82 0.89 13.49
CA THR A 42 -4.43 0.88 14.84
C THR A 42 -5.95 1.00 14.81
N GLY A 43 -6.53 1.25 13.63
CA GLY A 43 -7.97 1.25 13.40
C GLY A 43 -8.42 -0.07 12.78
N ALA A 44 -9.52 -0.64 13.28
CA ALA A 44 -10.16 -1.76 12.62
C ALA A 44 -10.82 -1.28 11.32
N SER A 45 -10.37 -1.76 10.16
CA SER A 45 -11.20 -1.79 8.96
C SER A 45 -12.14 -3.00 9.11
N ALA A 46 -13.43 -2.72 9.21
CA ALA A 46 -14.51 -3.70 9.26
C ALA A 46 -14.67 -4.44 7.92
#